data_AF-A0A7W1CUM4-F1
#
_entry.id   AF-A0A7W1CUM4-F1
#
_cell.length_a   1.000
_cell.length_b   1.000
_cell.length_c   1.000
_cell.angle_alpha   90.00
_cell.angle_beta   90.00
_cell.angle_gamma   90.00
#
_symmetry.space_group_name_H-M   'P 1'
#
loop_
_entity.id
_entity.type
_entity.pdbx_description
1 polymer ?
#
loop_
_entity_poly.entity_id
_entity_poly.type
_entity_poly.pdbx_seq_one_letter_code
_entity_poly.pdbx_strand_id
1 'polypeptide(L)'
;MDFTLARQILRAAETDPDGYEVHGRKMRHEAELMREAGWLEITKSNGARSTMLARLTEAGHRVGRLFEKDAAAQRLLTAFLPRSSSESP
;
A
#
# COMPACT_ATOMS: atom_id res chain seq x y z
N MET A 1 4.78 7.71 2.12
CA MET A 1 4.02 6.71 1.36
C MET A 1 4.53 6.70 -0.06
N ASP A 2 5.07 5.57 -0.50
CA ASP A 2 5.54 5.31 -1.87
C ASP A 2 4.39 4.64 -2.66
N PHE A 3 3.67 5.44 -3.47
CA PHE A 3 2.49 4.95 -4.19
C PHE A 3 2.77 3.82 -5.18
N THR A 4 4.02 3.66 -5.63
CA THR A 4 4.40 2.52 -6.47
C THR A 4 4.31 1.23 -5.68
N LEU A 5 4.86 1.23 -4.46
CA LEU A 5 4.79 0.08 -3.56
C LEU A 5 3.36 -0.14 -3.05
N ALA A 6 2.64 0.92 -2.69
CA ALA A 6 1.25 0.80 -2.28
C ALA A 6 0.40 0.12 -3.37
N ARG A 7 0.61 0.48 -4.65
CA ARG A 7 -0.09 -0.15 -5.77
C ARG A 7 0.29 -1.63 -5.93
N GLN A 8 1.55 -1.98 -5.77
CA GLN A 8 1.99 -3.37 -5.81
C GLN A 8 1.32 -4.19 -4.70
N ILE A 9 1.27 -3.65 -3.48
CA ILE A 9 0.61 -4.29 -2.33
C ILE A 9 -0.90 -4.43 -2.58
N LEU A 10 -1.58 -3.37 -3.05
CA LEU A 10 -3.02 -3.42 -3.34
C LEU A 10 -3.34 -4.49 -4.38
N ARG A 11 -2.56 -4.56 -5.47
CA ARG A 11 -2.75 -5.58 -6.52
C ARG A 11 -2.53 -6.99 -6.00
N ALA A 12 -1.45 -7.20 -5.24
CA ALA A 12 -1.16 -8.52 -4.70
C ALA A 12 -2.22 -8.97 -3.69
N ALA A 13 -2.69 -8.06 -2.83
CA ALA A 13 -3.76 -8.33 -1.88
C ALA A 13 -5.14 -8.51 -2.54
N GLU A 14 -5.38 -7.94 -3.72
CA GLU A 14 -6.61 -8.18 -4.49
C GLU A 14 -6.62 -9.57 -5.14
N THR A 15 -5.45 -10.08 -5.53
CA THR A 15 -5.32 -11.43 -6.11
C THR A 15 -5.29 -12.56 -5.06
N ASP A 16 -5.15 -12.24 -3.78
CA ASP A 16 -5.03 -13.20 -2.69
C ASP A 16 -6.19 -13.08 -1.68
N PRO A 17 -7.20 -13.97 -1.76
CA PRO A 17 -8.38 -13.90 -0.90
C PRO A 17 -8.08 -14.16 0.58
N ASP A 18 -6.98 -14.86 0.89
CA ASP A 18 -6.57 -15.15 2.27
C ASP A 18 -5.71 -14.03 2.87
N GLY A 19 -5.23 -13.11 2.04
CA GLY A 19 -4.43 -11.95 2.39
C GLY A 19 -2.99 -12.08 1.90
N TYR A 20 -2.42 -10.96 1.46
CA TYR A 20 -1.08 -10.92 0.91
C TYR A 20 -0.01 -10.90 2.02
N GLU A 21 0.93 -11.84 1.96
CA GLU A 21 2.08 -11.83 2.86
C GLU A 21 3.10 -10.75 2.46
N VAL A 22 3.31 -9.78 3.34
CA VAL A 22 4.22 -8.66 3.12
C VAL A 22 5.62 -8.99 3.64
N HIS A 23 6.58 -9.07 2.73
CA HIS A 23 7.98 -9.40 3.02
C HIS A 23 8.90 -8.19 2.82
N GLY A 24 9.99 -8.12 3.61
CA GLY A 24 11.02 -7.09 3.48
C GLY A 24 10.69 -5.77 4.21
N ARG A 25 11.72 -5.06 4.69
CA ARG A 25 11.55 -3.87 5.56
C ARG A 25 10.76 -2.74 4.89
N LYS A 26 11.04 -2.45 3.62
CA LYS A 26 10.40 -1.34 2.89
C LYS A 26 8.91 -1.59 2.64
N MET A 27 8.53 -2.80 2.18
CA MET A 27 7.12 -3.12 1.96
C MET A 27 6.34 -3.21 3.27
N ARG A 28 6.96 -3.71 4.34
CA ARG A 28 6.34 -3.74 5.67
C ARG A 28 6.00 -2.34 6.18
N HIS A 29 6.95 -1.42 6.09
CA HIS A 29 6.71 -0.01 6.44
C HIS A 29 5.59 0.61 5.60
N GLU A 30 5.58 0.34 4.29
CA GLU A 30 4.53 0.85 3.40
C GLU A 30 3.15 0.27 3.75
N ALA A 31 3.06 -1.03 4.02
CA ALA A 31 1.81 -1.67 4.44
C ALA A 31 1.29 -1.09 5.76
N GLU A 32 2.17 -0.77 6.72
CA GLU A 32 1.79 -0.10 7.96
C GLU A 32 1.18 1.28 7.72
N LEU A 33 1.78 2.09 6.82
CA LEU A 33 1.22 3.39 6.42
C LEU A 33 -0.15 3.23 5.75
N MET A 34 -0.31 2.21 4.91
CA MET A 34 -1.60 1.90 4.27
C MET A 34 -2.64 1.41 5.28
N ARG A 35 -2.23 0.69 6.32
CA ARG A 35 -3.10 0.31 7.44
C ARG A 35 -3.55 1.53 8.23
N GLU A 36 -2.64 2.46 8.51
CA GLU A 36 -2.98 3.74 9.17
C GLU A 36 -3.93 4.60 8.32
N ALA A 37 -3.79 4.55 6.98
CA ALA A 37 -4.71 5.16 6.04
C ALA A 37 -6.05 4.40 5.87
N GLY A 38 -6.21 3.25 6.54
CA GLY A 38 -7.42 2.43 6.51
C GLY A 38 -7.61 1.62 5.21
N TRP A 39 -6.57 1.48 4.39
CA TRP A 39 -6.63 0.73 3.12
C TRP A 39 -6.39 -0.77 3.31
N LEU A 40 -5.67 -1.13 4.37
CA LEU A 40 -5.35 -2.50 4.72
C LEU A 40 -5.71 -2.81 6.16
N GLU A 41 -6.09 -4.06 6.39
CA GLU A 41 -6.00 -4.72 7.69
C GLU A 41 -4.74 -5.58 7.71
N ILE A 42 -3.96 -5.48 8.80
CA ILE A 42 -2.75 -6.29 8.97
C ILE A 42 -2.94 -7.23 10.15
N THR A 43 -2.79 -8.52 9.89
CA THR A 43 -2.75 -9.56 10.92
C THR A 43 -1.36 -10.20 10.96
N LYS A 44 -0.95 -10.71 12.13
CA LYS A 44 0.30 -11.45 12.25
C LYS A 44 0.09 -12.85 11.67
N SER A 45 0.90 -13.26 10.69
CA SER A 45 0.87 -14.63 10.17
C SER A 45 1.52 -15.58 11.19
N ASN A 46 0.88 -16.72 11.45
CA ASN A 46 1.32 -17.72 12.42
C ASN A 46 2.50 -18.58 11.89
N GLY A 47 2.89 -18.45 10.62
CA GLY A 47 3.78 -19.40 9.93
C GLY A 47 5.29 -19.11 10.05
N ALA A 48 5.71 -17.86 10.27
CA ALA A 48 7.12 -17.52 10.44
C ALA A 48 7.26 -16.22 11.23
N ARG A 49 8.28 -16.13 12.10
CA ARG A 49 8.60 -14.91 12.84
C ARG A 49 8.73 -13.75 11.84
N SER A 50 7.82 -12.79 11.95
CA SER A 50 7.80 -11.49 11.24
C SER A 50 7.07 -11.41 9.90
N THR A 51 6.21 -12.37 9.55
CA THR A 51 5.34 -12.24 8.36
C THR A 51 4.03 -11.52 8.72
N MET A 52 3.72 -10.45 7.98
CA MET A 52 2.47 -9.70 8.11
C MET A 52 1.53 -10.07 6.98
N LEU A 53 0.29 -10.41 7.30
CA LEU A 53 -0.75 -10.72 6.34
C LEU A 53 -1.62 -9.49 6.14
N ALA A 54 -1.59 -8.93 4.94
CA ALA A 54 -2.32 -7.72 4.56
C ALA A 54 -3.58 -8.07 3.77
N ARG A 55 -4.74 -7.65 4.26
CA ARG A 55 -6.04 -7.79 3.56
C ARG A 55 -6.58 -6.42 3.18
N LEU A 56 -7.19 -6.35 2.01
CA LEU A 56 -7.87 -5.13 1.57
C LEU A 56 -9.09 -4.87 2.45
N THR A 57 -9.21 -3.64 2.91
CA THR A 57 -10.50 -3.12 3.39
C THR A 57 -11.35 -2.73 2.19
N GLU A 58 -12.63 -2.40 2.43
CA GLU A 58 -13.45 -1.78 1.39
C GLU A 58 -12.85 -0.48 0.85
N ALA A 59 -12.18 0.30 1.70
CA ALA A 59 -11.49 1.52 1.28
C ALA A 59 -10.28 1.19 0.39
N GLY A 60 -9.51 0.15 0.74
CA GLY A 60 -8.42 -0.37 -0.07
C GLY A 60 -8.88 -0.78 -1.47
N HIS A 61 -10.01 -1.51 -1.58
CA HIS A 61 -10.60 -1.85 -2.88
C HIS A 61 -11.02 -0.64 -3.69
N ARG A 62 -11.62 0.39 -3.06
CA ARG A 62 -11.99 1.64 -3.75
C ARG A 62 -10.75 2.36 -4.28
N VAL A 63 -9.69 2.45 -3.47
CA VAL A 63 -8.42 3.08 -3.85
C VAL A 63 -7.71 2.30 -4.96
N GLY A 64 -7.68 0.97 -4.87
CA GLY A 64 -7.15 0.09 -5.92
C GLY A 64 -7.79 0.37 -7.28
N ARG A 65 -9.13 0.41 -7.33
CA ARG A 65 -9.86 0.75 -8.56
C ARG A 65 -9.57 2.14 -9.10
N LEU A 66 -9.31 3.13 -8.24
CA LEU A 66 -8.93 4.48 -8.68
C LEU A 66 -7.55 4.46 -9.36
N PHE A 67 -6.60 3.65 -8.87
CA PHE A 67 -5.31 3.46 -9.52
C PHE A 67 -5.39 2.78 -10.88
N GLU A 68 -6.36 1.88 -11.08
CA GLU A 68 -6.50 1.15 -12.35
C GLU A 68 -7.23 1.94 -13.42
N LYS A 69 -8.21 2.75 -13.02
CA LYS A 69 -9.04 3.52 -13.94
C LYS A 69 -8.35 4.77 -14.48
N ASP A 70 -7.26 5.22 -13.87
CA ASP A 70 -6.87 6.61 -14.06
C ASP A 70 -5.36 6.84 -14.08
N ALA A 71 -4.81 6.94 -15.30
CA ALA A 71 -3.48 7.50 -15.53
C ALA A 71 -3.37 8.97 -15.04
N ALA A 72 -4.48 9.67 -14.78
CA ALA A 72 -4.51 11.02 -14.22
C ALA A 72 -4.58 11.06 -12.68
N ALA A 73 -5.17 10.06 -12.01
CA ALA A 73 -5.06 9.91 -10.54
C ALA A 73 -3.59 9.74 -10.11
N GLN A 74 -2.77 9.17 -11.00
CA GLN A 74 -1.32 9.07 -10.88
C GLN A 74 -0.64 10.46 -10.78
N ARG A 75 -1.13 11.48 -11.48
CA ARG A 75 -0.61 12.85 -11.41
C ARG A 75 -1.09 13.58 -10.15
N LEU A 76 -2.34 13.35 -9.74
CA LEU A 76 -2.91 13.99 -8.54
C LEU A 76 -2.24 13.49 -7.26
N LEU A 77 -2.06 12.18 -7.09
CA LEU A 77 -1.40 11.65 -5.90
C LEU A 77 0.07 12.09 -5.78
N THR A 78 0.77 12.24 -6.92
CA THR A 78 2.14 12.76 -6.95
C THR A 78 2.19 14.28 -6.68
N ALA A 79 1.12 15.02 -7.00
CA ALA A 79 1.02 16.46 -6.75
C ALA A 79 0.62 16.81 -5.31
N PHE A 80 -0.08 15.90 -4.60
CA PHE A 80 -0.53 16.10 -3.22
C PHE A 80 0.47 15.61 -2.16
N LEU A 81 1.57 14.94 -2.55
CA LEU A 81 2.67 14.67 -1.63
C LEU A 81 3.53 15.93 -1.50
N PRO A 82 3.84 16.40 -0.28
CA PRO A 82 4.81 17.47 -0.11
C PRO A 82 6.12 17.00 -0.71
N ARG A 83 6.61 17.71 -1.73
CA ARG A 83 7.97 17.51 -2.22
C ARG A 83 8.87 17.71 -1.01
N SER A 84 9.52 16.64 -0.57
CA SER A 84 10.55 16.76 0.45
C SER A 84 11.61 17.68 -0.13
N SER A 85 11.68 18.89 0.40
CA SER A 85 12.68 19.89 0.07
C SER A 85 14.04 19.34 0.49
N SER A 86 14.70 18.61 -0.41
CA SER A 86 16.12 18.28 -0.32
C SER A 86 16.83 18.70 -1.59
N GLU A 87 16.59 19.93 -2.02
CA GLU A 87 17.56 20.65 -2.85
C GLU A 87 17.81 22.00 -2.18
N SER A 88 19.00 22.12 -1.62
CA SER A 88 19.65 23.38 -1.25
C SER A 88 21.12 23.06 -0.98
N PRO A 89 22.07 23.90 -1.40
CA PRO A 89 22.15 24.72 -2.62
C PRO A 89 23.24 24.23 -3.59
#